data_AF-A0A3B0FQD9-F1
#
_entry.id   AF-A0A3B0FQD9-F1
#
_cell.length_a   1.000
_cell.length_b   1.000
_cell.length_c   1.000
_cell.angle_alpha   90.00
_cell.angle_beta   90.00
_cell.angle_gamma   90.00
#
_symmetry.space_group_name_H-M   'P 1'
#
loop_
_entity.id
_entity.type
_entity.pdbx_description
1 polymer ?
#
loop_
_entity_poly.entity_id
_entity_poly.type
_entity_poly.pdbx_seq_one_letter_code
_entity_poly.pdbx_strand_id
1 'polypeptide(L)'
;MLTAHDYPDDPASRVNWSTYRQATDMRPAQVFVELRVDRDLNPANLARQRAAEERLAGGTDQVCGSIDNVATRHLQELTGTSARVAEDGYAVTIEMQLPQSPEGPVNGVLSTLSADQESVLPELTRSLEAALPRQERHHTESLARMVAKEIPPMEDVIRSSDRITLAEIIDHHERRVGTEIAPLPASVRLTALSFPQHPGAALHNPQTAVPASTTAAHSHRISPDLER
;
A
#
# COMPACT_ATOMS: atom_id res chain seq x y z
N MET A 1 29.16 -4.36 -4.92
CA MET A 1 29.61 -3.03 -4.47
C MET A 1 28.38 -2.16 -4.40
N LEU A 2 27.76 -2.07 -3.22
CA LEU A 2 26.65 -1.14 -2.98
C LEU A 2 27.29 0.21 -2.63
N THR A 3 26.96 1.24 -3.40
CA THR A 3 27.37 2.61 -3.14
C THR A 3 26.90 2.99 -1.74
N ALA A 4 27.85 3.33 -0.87
CA ALA A 4 27.56 3.97 0.41
C ALA A 4 26.76 5.24 0.08
N HIS A 5 25.49 5.24 0.45
CA HIS A 5 24.69 6.45 0.41
C HIS A 5 25.10 7.23 1.65
N ASP A 6 25.66 8.42 1.45
CA ASP A 6 25.91 9.39 2.52
C ASP A 6 24.57 9.77 3.13
N TYR A 7 24.10 8.98 4.09
CA TYR A 7 22.98 9.38 4.93
C TYR A 7 23.50 10.38 5.97
N PRO A 8 22.85 11.54 6.12
CA PRO A 8 23.19 12.45 7.20
C PRO A 8 23.01 11.77 8.56
N ASP A 9 23.84 12.15 9.55
CA ASP A 9 23.78 11.62 10.91
C ASP A 9 22.42 11.90 11.60
N ASP A 10 21.66 12.88 11.11
CA ASP A 10 20.30 13.21 11.55
C ASP A 10 19.27 13.01 10.43
N PRO A 11 18.12 12.34 10.71
CA PRO A 11 17.09 12.10 9.72
C PRO A 11 16.47 13.43 9.28
N ALA A 12 16.50 13.71 7.97
CA ALA A 12 15.96 14.92 7.37
C ALA A 12 14.86 14.59 6.34
N SER A 13 13.89 15.49 6.21
CA SER A 13 12.95 15.47 5.09
C SER A 13 13.58 16.08 3.86
N ARG A 14 13.42 15.43 2.71
CA ARG A 14 13.78 15.97 1.39
C ARG A 14 12.59 15.90 0.46
N VAL A 15 12.40 16.90 -0.40
CA VAL A 15 11.31 16.85 -1.37
C VAL A 15 11.61 15.78 -2.41
N ASN A 16 10.79 14.74 -2.49
CA ASN A 16 10.93 13.69 -3.51
C ASN A 16 10.28 14.13 -4.82
N TRP A 17 8.98 14.44 -4.77
CA TRP A 17 8.24 14.95 -5.93
C TRP A 17 7.03 15.78 -5.48
N SER A 18 6.49 16.56 -6.42
CA SER A 18 5.19 17.20 -6.26
C SER A 18 4.37 17.09 -7.53
N THR A 19 3.05 17.07 -7.40
CA THR A 19 2.13 17.08 -8.55
C THR A 19 0.93 17.98 -8.28
N TYR A 20 0.29 18.40 -9.36
CA TYR A 20 -0.92 19.21 -9.33
C TYR A 20 -2.10 18.41 -9.88
N ARG A 21 -3.21 18.47 -9.15
CA ARG A 21 -4.52 17.99 -9.60
C ARG A 21 -5.40 19.18 -9.89
N GLN A 22 -5.83 19.30 -11.14
CA GLN A 22 -6.75 20.35 -11.57
C GLN A 22 -8.10 20.20 -10.87
N ALA A 23 -8.75 21.33 -10.61
CA ALA A 23 -10.12 21.36 -10.12
C ALA A 23 -11.07 20.66 -11.12
N THR A 24 -12.09 20.03 -10.56
CA THR A 24 -13.23 19.47 -11.27
C THR A 24 -14.51 19.97 -10.60
N ASP A 25 -15.67 19.76 -11.22
CA ASP A 25 -16.97 20.17 -10.64
C ASP A 25 -17.21 19.60 -9.22
N MET A 26 -16.55 18.49 -8.89
CA MET A 26 -16.72 17.78 -7.62
C MET A 26 -15.56 17.96 -6.64
N ARG A 27 -14.42 18.51 -7.08
CA ARG A 27 -13.19 18.58 -6.27
C ARG A 27 -12.39 19.84 -6.54
N PRO A 28 -11.93 20.57 -5.50
CA PRO A 28 -11.07 21.72 -5.68
C PRO A 28 -9.71 21.30 -6.26
N ALA A 29 -8.99 22.26 -6.84
CA ALA A 29 -7.61 22.06 -7.26
C ALA A 29 -6.72 21.76 -6.05
N GLN A 30 -5.76 20.87 -6.22
CA GLN A 30 -4.90 20.40 -5.13
C GLN A 30 -3.46 20.19 -5.58
N VAL A 31 -2.56 20.27 -4.62
CA VAL A 31 -1.18 19.84 -4.74
C VAL A 31 -0.97 18.61 -3.86
N PHE A 32 -0.20 17.66 -4.37
CA PHE A 32 0.38 16.59 -3.57
C PHE A 32 1.89 16.80 -3.52
N VAL A 33 2.46 16.71 -2.33
CA VAL A 33 3.90 16.75 -2.11
C VAL A 33 4.28 15.49 -1.36
N GLU A 34 5.29 14.79 -1.85
CA GLU A 34 5.92 13.69 -1.15
C GLU A 34 7.31 14.11 -0.70
N LEU A 35 7.57 13.85 0.58
CA LEU A 35 8.85 14.05 1.23
C LEU A 35 9.44 12.69 1.53
N ARG A 36 10.69 12.48 1.13
CA ARG A 36 11.47 11.33 1.54
C ARG A 36 11.96 11.52 2.96
N VAL A 37 11.85 10.46 3.76
CA VAL A 37 12.38 10.36 5.11
C VAL A 37 13.66 9.55 5.05
N ASP A 38 14.79 10.23 5.24
CA ASP A 38 16.08 9.56 5.32
C ASP A 38 16.21 8.90 6.71
N ARG A 39 15.96 7.59 6.78
CA ARG A 39 16.08 6.79 8.00
C ARG A 39 16.67 5.41 7.72
N ASP A 40 17.23 4.80 8.75
CA ASP A 40 17.74 3.43 8.68
C ASP A 40 16.62 2.38 8.60
N LEU A 41 16.99 1.24 8.01
CA LEU A 41 16.14 0.04 8.01
C LEU A 41 15.85 -0.40 9.43
N ASN A 42 14.58 -0.49 9.80
CA ASN A 42 14.14 -1.10 11.05
C ASN A 42 13.70 -2.56 10.83
N PRO A 43 14.50 -3.56 11.24
CA PRO A 43 14.15 -4.97 11.04
C PRO A 43 12.87 -5.39 11.77
N ALA A 44 12.49 -4.70 12.85
CA ALA A 44 11.26 -4.97 13.57
C ALA A 44 10.02 -4.61 12.74
N ASN A 45 10.08 -3.54 11.94
CA ASN A 45 8.98 -3.13 11.05
C ASN A 45 8.76 -4.20 9.97
N LEU A 46 9.86 -4.66 9.35
CA LEU A 46 9.82 -5.73 8.37
C LEU A 46 9.28 -7.06 8.95
N ALA A 47 9.70 -7.42 10.17
CA ALA A 47 9.18 -8.61 10.84
C ALA A 47 7.68 -8.51 11.13
N ARG A 48 7.20 -7.32 11.55
CA ARG A 48 5.78 -7.05 11.78
C ARG A 48 4.97 -7.13 10.48
N GLN A 49 5.47 -6.57 9.39
CA GLN A 49 4.84 -6.67 8.07
C GLN A 49 4.68 -8.14 7.66
N ARG A 50 5.75 -8.94 7.68
CA ARG A 50 5.69 -10.37 7.32
C ARG A 50 4.69 -11.13 8.19
N ALA A 51 4.70 -10.88 9.50
CA ALA A 51 3.74 -11.50 10.42
C ALA A 51 2.28 -11.09 10.14
N ALA A 52 2.05 -9.87 9.63
CA ALA A 52 0.73 -9.43 9.20
C ALA A 52 0.32 -10.08 7.87
N GLU A 53 1.22 -10.15 6.89
CA GLU A 53 0.99 -10.81 5.59
C GLU A 53 0.68 -12.31 5.74
N GLU A 54 1.30 -12.99 6.70
CA GLU A 54 1.00 -14.40 7.00
C GLU A 54 -0.41 -14.61 7.58
N ARG A 55 -0.99 -13.57 8.20
CA ARG A 55 -2.28 -13.65 8.92
C ARG A 55 -3.44 -13.04 8.16
N LEU A 56 -3.19 -12.06 7.31
CA LEU A 56 -4.20 -11.22 6.67
C LEU A 56 -4.34 -11.60 5.18
N ALA A 57 -5.58 -11.58 4.69
CA ALA A 57 -5.86 -11.67 3.26
C ALA A 57 -5.56 -10.33 2.56
N GLY A 58 -5.43 -10.32 1.24
CA GLY A 58 -5.34 -9.07 0.46
C GLY A 58 -3.99 -8.74 -0.18
N GLY A 59 -2.95 -9.54 0.09
CA GLY A 59 -1.61 -9.35 -0.49
C GLY A 59 -0.82 -8.20 0.15
N THR A 60 0.46 -8.10 -0.22
CA THR A 60 1.42 -7.15 0.36
C THR A 60 0.94 -5.70 0.30
N ASP A 61 0.44 -5.23 -0.85
CA ASP A 61 0.00 -3.84 -1.02
C ASP A 61 -1.12 -3.45 -0.04
N GLN A 62 -2.06 -4.37 0.22
CA GLN A 62 -3.14 -4.10 1.16
C GLN A 62 -2.64 -4.07 2.60
N VAL A 63 -1.69 -4.93 2.97
CA VAL A 63 -1.10 -4.97 4.31
C VAL A 63 -0.24 -3.73 4.56
N CYS A 64 0.65 -3.38 3.63
CA CYS A 64 1.44 -2.13 3.68
C CYS A 64 0.53 -0.91 3.79
N GLY A 65 -0.53 -0.83 2.97
CA GLY A 65 -1.50 0.27 3.08
C GLY A 65 -2.22 0.32 4.43
N SER A 66 -2.44 -0.81 5.11
CA SER A 66 -2.98 -0.84 6.48
C SER A 66 -1.95 -0.35 7.50
N ILE A 67 -0.68 -0.71 7.35
CA ILE A 67 0.42 -0.25 8.20
C ILE A 67 0.56 1.28 8.08
N ASP A 68 0.63 1.80 6.86
CA ASP A 68 0.74 3.23 6.56
C ASP A 68 -0.43 4.04 7.15
N ASN A 69 -1.65 3.52 7.11
CA ASN A 69 -2.81 4.18 7.71
C ASN A 69 -2.75 4.20 9.24
N VAL A 70 -2.28 3.13 9.87
CA VAL A 70 -2.09 3.10 11.33
C VAL A 70 -0.97 4.07 11.73
N ALA A 71 0.15 4.08 11.00
CA ALA A 71 1.25 5.03 11.16
C ALA A 71 0.76 6.48 11.02
N THR A 72 -0.01 6.75 9.97
CA THR A 72 -0.61 8.06 9.69
C THR A 72 -1.48 8.51 10.84
N ARG A 73 -2.39 7.67 11.32
CA ARG A 73 -3.26 8.01 12.47
C ARG A 73 -2.41 8.41 13.69
N HIS A 74 -1.38 7.63 13.98
CA HIS A 74 -0.47 7.93 15.08
C HIS A 74 0.29 9.24 14.92
N LEU A 75 0.79 9.53 13.72
CA LEU A 75 1.47 10.78 13.41
C LEU A 75 0.55 11.99 13.60
N GLN A 76 -0.68 11.89 13.10
CA GLN A 76 -1.69 12.95 13.19
C GLN A 76 -2.14 13.17 14.65
N GLU A 77 -2.30 12.10 15.43
CA GLU A 77 -2.56 12.18 16.89
C GLU A 77 -1.42 12.89 17.65
N LEU A 78 -0.16 12.70 17.23
CA LEU A 78 1.02 13.29 17.87
C LEU A 78 1.24 14.75 17.49
N THR A 79 1.06 15.08 16.21
CA THR A 79 1.52 16.35 15.64
C THR A 79 0.38 17.32 15.32
N GLY A 80 -0.84 16.82 15.18
CA GLY A 80 -1.99 17.60 14.70
C GLY A 80 -1.92 18.01 13.24
N THR A 81 -0.90 17.55 12.49
CA THR A 81 -0.75 17.83 11.05
C THR A 81 -1.71 16.97 10.22
N SER A 82 -1.91 17.37 8.97
CA SER A 82 -2.62 16.59 7.95
C SER A 82 -1.73 15.59 7.19
N ALA A 83 -0.42 15.57 7.50
CA ALA A 83 0.55 14.71 6.87
C ALA A 83 0.19 13.22 7.01
N ARG A 84 0.57 12.43 6.00
CA ARG A 84 0.33 11.00 5.96
C ARG A 84 1.64 10.26 5.78
N VAL A 85 1.84 9.22 6.56
CA VAL A 85 2.96 8.30 6.40
C VAL A 85 2.68 7.41 5.18
N ALA A 86 3.71 7.19 4.38
CA ALA A 86 3.72 6.28 3.25
C ALA A 86 5.01 5.46 3.24
N GLU A 87 5.00 4.37 2.47
CA GLU A 87 6.16 3.49 2.28
C GLU A 87 6.73 3.03 3.62
N ASP A 88 5.91 2.53 4.53
CA ASP A 88 6.34 1.98 5.83
C ASP A 88 7.15 2.98 6.70
N GLY A 89 6.97 4.28 6.49
CA GLY A 89 7.69 5.34 7.22
C GLY A 89 8.91 5.92 6.52
N TYR A 90 9.17 5.55 5.25
CA TYR A 90 10.22 6.16 4.43
C TYR A 90 9.74 7.36 3.61
N ALA A 91 8.44 7.62 3.60
CA ALA A 91 7.88 8.80 2.95
C ALA A 91 6.78 9.46 3.79
N VAL A 92 6.63 10.77 3.61
CA VAL A 92 5.52 11.55 4.13
C VAL A 92 4.85 12.26 2.96
N THR A 93 3.53 12.13 2.85
CA THR A 93 2.73 12.81 1.84
C THR A 93 1.87 13.90 2.47
N ILE A 94 1.78 15.03 1.79
CA ILE A 94 0.96 16.19 2.17
C ILE A 94 0.06 16.53 0.99
N GLU A 95 -1.25 16.53 1.22
CA GLU A 95 -2.26 16.95 0.25
C GLU A 95 -2.82 18.32 0.65
N MET A 96 -2.66 19.31 -0.23
CA MET A 96 -3.07 20.70 0.03
C MET A 96 -4.08 21.16 -1.02
N GLN A 97 -5.18 21.75 -0.59
CA GLN A 97 -6.11 22.43 -1.50
C GLN A 97 -5.59 23.82 -1.86
N LEU A 98 -5.69 24.21 -3.13
CA LEU A 98 -5.37 25.57 -3.53
C LEU A 98 -6.46 26.54 -3.02
N PRO A 99 -6.08 27.71 -2.51
CA PRO A 99 -7.05 28.73 -2.12
C PRO A 99 -7.82 29.21 -3.36
N GLN A 100 -9.16 29.17 -3.30
CA GLN A 100 -10.02 29.55 -4.43
C GLN A 100 -10.20 31.06 -4.63
N SER A 101 -9.63 31.88 -3.73
CA SER A 101 -9.67 33.34 -3.86
C SER A 101 -8.40 33.97 -3.26
N PRO A 102 -7.80 34.97 -3.93
CA PRO A 102 -6.68 35.74 -3.40
C PRO A 102 -7.04 36.62 -2.18
N GLU A 103 -8.33 36.78 -1.85
CA GLU A 103 -8.82 37.67 -0.78
C GLU A 103 -9.50 36.93 0.40
N GLY A 104 -9.32 35.61 0.50
CA GLY A 104 -9.73 34.88 1.70
C GLY A 104 -8.83 35.26 2.87
N PRO A 105 -9.34 35.40 4.11
CA PRO A 105 -8.48 35.68 5.24
C PRO A 105 -7.51 34.50 5.36
N VAL A 106 -6.22 34.77 5.25
CA VAL A 106 -5.17 33.89 5.78
C VAL A 106 -5.26 33.99 7.31
N ASN A 107 -6.42 33.62 7.87
CA ASN A 107 -6.66 33.45 9.30
C ASN A 107 -6.10 32.09 9.71
N GLY A 108 -4.82 31.90 9.42
CA GLY A 108 -3.93 31.08 10.22
C GLY A 108 -2.87 32.06 10.66
N VAL A 109 -2.83 32.33 11.97
CA VAL A 109 -1.74 33.07 12.64
C VAL A 109 -0.42 32.80 11.91
N LEU A 110 0.41 33.83 11.75
CA LEU A 110 1.80 33.71 11.34
C LEU A 110 2.57 32.86 12.38
N SER A 111 2.21 31.59 12.50
CA SER A 111 2.95 30.59 13.26
C SER A 111 4.28 30.47 12.55
N THR A 112 5.32 30.83 13.28
CA THR A 112 6.70 30.76 12.85
C THR A 112 7.03 29.32 12.48
N LEU A 113 7.68 29.12 11.34
CA LEU A 113 8.16 27.81 10.92
C LEU A 113 9.32 27.39 11.85
N SER A 114 9.48 26.08 12.06
CA SER A 114 10.70 25.58 12.70
C SER A 114 11.90 25.72 11.74
N ALA A 115 13.13 25.63 12.27
CA ALA A 115 14.34 25.69 11.44
C ALA A 115 14.34 24.60 10.35
N ASP A 116 13.86 23.40 10.67
CA ASP A 116 13.78 22.30 9.72
C ASP A 116 12.76 22.59 8.61
N GLN A 117 11.60 23.13 8.97
CA GLN A 117 10.57 23.54 8.01
C GLN A 117 11.03 24.70 7.11
N GLU A 118 11.81 25.64 7.66
CA GLU A 118 12.41 26.72 6.86
C GLU A 118 13.46 26.20 5.88
N SER A 119 14.26 25.21 6.30
CA SER A 119 15.35 24.67 5.49
C SER A 119 14.88 24.04 4.17
N VAL A 120 13.66 23.48 4.14
CA VAL A 120 13.08 22.81 2.97
C VAL A 120 12.35 23.77 2.02
N LEU A 121 12.09 25.02 2.43
CA LEU A 121 11.35 26.00 1.61
C LEU A 121 11.94 26.22 0.20
N PRO A 122 13.27 26.35 0.00
CA PRO A 122 13.82 26.58 -1.34
C PRO A 122 13.59 25.38 -2.28
N GLU A 123 13.59 24.17 -1.75
CA GLU A 123 13.31 22.96 -2.52
C GLU A 123 11.80 22.83 -2.82
N LEU A 124 10.95 23.05 -1.81
CA LEU A 124 9.50 23.07 -1.98
C LEU A 124 9.07 24.10 -3.03
N THR A 125 9.58 25.32 -2.94
CA THR A 125 9.24 26.40 -3.89
C THR A 125 9.55 25.99 -5.32
N ARG A 126 10.75 25.46 -5.57
CA ARG A 126 11.16 25.00 -6.91
C ARG A 126 10.31 23.84 -7.40
N SER A 127 10.04 22.86 -6.54
CA SER A 127 9.23 21.69 -6.88
C SER A 127 7.79 22.10 -7.24
N LEU A 128 7.18 22.96 -6.42
CA LEU A 128 5.83 23.46 -6.63
C LEU A 128 5.73 24.34 -7.88
N GLU A 129 6.70 25.21 -8.15
CA GLU A 129 6.70 26.03 -9.36
C GLU A 129 6.72 25.19 -10.64
N ALA A 130 7.45 24.06 -10.61
CA ALA A 130 7.54 23.11 -11.71
C ALA A 130 6.23 22.30 -11.89
N ALA A 131 5.58 21.91 -10.79
CA ALA A 131 4.35 21.14 -10.81
C ALA A 131 3.10 21.98 -11.16
N LEU A 132 3.08 23.25 -10.76
CA LEU A 132 1.92 24.11 -10.93
C LEU A 132 1.76 24.59 -12.39
N PRO A 133 0.52 24.63 -12.91
CA PRO A 133 0.24 25.26 -14.19
C PRO A 133 0.55 26.75 -14.13
N ARG A 134 0.89 27.37 -15.27
CA ARG A 134 1.40 28.75 -15.34
C ARG A 134 0.51 29.77 -14.63
N GLN A 135 -0.80 29.59 -14.68
CA GLN A 135 -1.78 30.47 -14.06
C GLN A 135 -1.67 30.48 -12.53
N GLU A 136 -1.27 29.37 -11.92
CA GLU A 136 -1.25 29.18 -10.46
C GLU A 136 0.13 29.46 -9.83
N ARG A 137 1.16 29.70 -10.65
CA ARG A 137 2.54 29.91 -10.15
C ARG A 137 2.70 31.10 -9.22
N HIS A 138 1.79 32.07 -9.29
CA HIS A 138 1.77 33.21 -8.36
C HIS A 138 1.48 32.79 -6.91
N HIS A 139 0.92 31.60 -6.68
CA HIS A 139 0.70 31.03 -5.34
C HIS A 139 1.87 30.21 -4.79
N THR A 140 2.93 29.97 -5.57
CA THR A 140 3.99 29.01 -5.24
C THR A 140 4.60 29.25 -3.85
N GLU A 141 5.02 30.48 -3.53
CA GLU A 141 5.67 30.78 -2.24
C GLU A 141 4.71 30.60 -1.05
N SER A 142 3.45 31.00 -1.23
CA SER A 142 2.41 30.81 -0.21
C SER A 142 2.12 29.33 0.02
N LEU A 143 1.95 28.57 -1.06
CA LEU A 143 1.77 27.11 -1.02
C LEU A 143 2.97 26.42 -0.39
N ALA A 144 4.20 26.81 -0.74
CA ALA A 144 5.41 26.25 -0.14
C ALA A 144 5.45 26.45 1.37
N ARG A 145 5.08 27.65 1.86
CA ARG A 145 5.00 27.93 3.31
C ARG A 145 3.88 27.16 3.98
N MET A 146 2.71 27.03 3.34
CA MET A 146 1.62 26.22 3.88
C MET A 146 2.02 24.74 3.95
N VAL A 147 2.65 24.20 2.90
CA VAL A 147 3.12 22.80 2.89
C VAL A 147 4.18 22.62 3.98
N ALA A 148 5.13 23.54 4.11
CA ALA A 148 6.17 23.48 5.12
C ALA A 148 5.60 23.40 6.55
N LYS A 149 4.49 24.10 6.85
CA LYS A 149 3.83 24.03 8.16
C LYS A 149 3.27 22.65 8.48
N GLU A 150 2.84 21.92 7.46
CA GLU A 150 2.27 20.57 7.59
C GLU A 150 3.37 19.50 7.69
N ILE A 151 4.65 19.86 7.54
CA ILE A 151 5.76 18.91 7.69
C ILE A 151 5.95 18.60 9.18
N PRO A 152 5.71 17.36 9.61
CA PRO A 152 5.93 16.95 10.99
C PRO A 152 7.43 16.86 11.32
N PRO A 153 7.82 16.91 12.60
CA PRO A 153 9.17 16.55 13.02
C PRO A 153 9.53 15.12 12.60
N MET A 154 10.76 14.89 12.12
CA MET A 154 11.19 13.56 11.62
C MET A 154 11.19 12.48 12.70
N GLU A 155 11.52 12.86 13.94
CA GLU A 155 11.44 11.96 15.08
C GLU A 155 10.03 11.41 15.31
N ASP A 156 8.99 12.22 15.05
CA ASP A 156 7.60 11.81 15.24
C ASP A 156 7.11 10.93 14.10
N VAL A 157 7.60 11.15 12.87
CA VAL A 157 7.37 10.24 11.73
C VAL A 157 7.94 8.86 12.03
N ILE A 158 9.21 8.81 12.45
CA ILE A 158 9.88 7.56 12.80
C ILE A 158 9.16 6.87 13.96
N ARG A 159 8.89 7.60 15.04
CA ARG A 159 8.18 7.10 16.24
C ARG A 159 6.79 6.58 15.92
N SER A 160 6.04 7.25 15.04
CA SER A 160 4.69 6.84 14.65
C SER A 160 4.68 5.50 13.91
N SER A 161 5.74 5.21 13.13
CA SER A 161 5.90 3.96 12.37
C SER A 161 6.46 2.83 13.23
N ASP A 162 7.39 3.14 14.13
CA ASP A 162 8.09 2.15 14.95
C ASP A 162 7.25 1.63 16.11
N ARG A 163 6.30 2.42 16.61
CA ARG A 163 5.43 2.02 17.72
C ARG A 163 4.26 1.10 17.33
N ILE A 164 4.03 0.92 16.03
CA ILE A 164 2.88 0.16 15.52
C ILE A 164 2.98 -1.29 15.99
N THR A 165 1.87 -1.82 16.50
CA THR A 165 1.78 -3.22 16.91
C THR A 165 1.11 -4.08 15.83
N LEU A 166 1.42 -5.38 15.82
CA LEU A 166 0.74 -6.34 14.93
C LEU A 166 -0.78 -6.37 15.18
N ALA A 167 -1.20 -6.20 16.44
CA ALA A 167 -2.62 -6.18 16.79
C ALA A 167 -3.36 -4.98 16.16
N GLU A 168 -2.75 -3.80 16.16
CA GLU A 168 -3.32 -2.61 15.51
C GLU A 168 -3.40 -2.76 13.99
N ILE A 169 -2.41 -3.40 13.37
CA ILE A 169 -2.43 -3.69 11.93
C ILE A 169 -3.60 -4.61 11.60
N ILE A 170 -3.76 -5.71 12.34
CA ILE A 170 -4.85 -6.68 12.14
C ILE A 170 -6.20 -6.01 12.35
N ASP A 171 -6.40 -5.32 13.48
CA ASP A 171 -7.67 -4.66 13.80
C ASP A 171 -8.05 -3.59 12.75
N HIS A 172 -7.09 -2.77 12.32
CA HIS A 172 -7.35 -1.79 11.26
C HIS A 172 -7.69 -2.46 9.93
N HIS A 173 -6.95 -3.51 9.55
CA HIS A 173 -7.15 -4.21 8.29
C HIS A 173 -8.51 -4.91 8.24
N GLU A 174 -8.87 -5.64 9.30
CA GLU A 174 -10.17 -6.30 9.41
C GLU A 174 -11.32 -5.31 9.43
N ARG A 175 -11.19 -4.15 10.09
CA ARG A 175 -12.20 -3.09 10.01
C ARG A 175 -12.34 -2.55 8.59
N ARG A 176 -11.23 -2.32 7.88
CA ARG A 176 -11.24 -1.83 6.51
C ARG A 176 -11.92 -2.82 5.56
N VAL A 177 -11.51 -4.09 5.59
CA VAL A 177 -12.06 -5.15 4.73
C VAL A 177 -13.49 -5.53 5.13
N GLY A 178 -13.78 -5.60 6.43
CA GLY A 178 -15.11 -5.88 6.97
C GLY A 178 -16.15 -4.80 6.63
N THR A 179 -15.70 -3.58 6.30
CA THR A 179 -16.58 -2.52 5.78
C THR A 179 -16.94 -2.73 4.30
N GLU A 180 -16.12 -3.47 3.53
CA GLU A 180 -16.37 -3.76 2.10
C GLU A 180 -17.18 -5.05 1.88
N ILE A 181 -17.22 -5.97 2.84
CA ILE A 181 -18.06 -7.16 2.77
C ILE A 181 -19.41 -6.88 3.45
N ALA A 182 -20.27 -6.12 2.77
CA ALA A 182 -21.71 -6.24 3.05
C ALA A 182 -22.08 -7.74 2.90
N PRO A 183 -22.79 -8.36 3.87
CA PRO A 183 -23.17 -9.75 3.74
C PRO A 183 -23.96 -9.87 2.44
N LEU A 184 -23.45 -10.67 1.50
CA LEU A 184 -24.18 -11.02 0.28
C LEU A 184 -25.60 -11.43 0.70
N PRO A 185 -26.65 -10.88 0.07
CA PRO A 185 -28.02 -11.28 0.40
C PRO A 185 -28.10 -12.81 0.26
N ALA A 186 -28.81 -13.43 1.21
CA ALA A 186 -28.92 -14.89 1.33
C ALA A 186 -29.41 -15.61 0.06
N SER A 187 -29.85 -14.87 -0.96
CA SER A 187 -30.27 -15.32 -2.28
C SER A 187 -29.14 -15.82 -3.20
N VAL A 188 -27.85 -15.65 -2.84
CA VAL A 188 -26.71 -16.22 -3.61
C VAL A 188 -26.20 -17.55 -3.04
N ARG A 189 -26.91 -18.16 -2.07
CA ARG A 189 -26.69 -19.57 -1.67
C ARG A 189 -27.41 -20.54 -2.63
N LEU A 190 -27.05 -20.50 -3.90
CA LEU A 190 -27.35 -21.53 -4.89
C LEU A 190 -26.07 -21.63 -5.74
N THR A 191 -25.22 -22.64 -5.60
CA THR A 191 -25.50 -24.06 -5.73
C THR A 191 -24.53 -24.83 -4.84
N ALA A 192 -25.06 -25.84 -4.16
CA ALA A 192 -24.27 -26.91 -3.58
C ALA A 192 -23.19 -27.36 -4.58
N LEU A 193 -21.91 -27.26 -4.17
CA LEU A 193 -20.80 -28.00 -4.75
C LEU A 193 -21.10 -29.49 -4.54
N SER A 194 -21.99 -30.02 -5.37
CA SER A 194 -22.24 -31.44 -5.51
C SER A 194 -21.19 -31.93 -6.49
N PHE A 195 -19.98 -32.17 -6.01
CA PHE A 195 -19.07 -33.05 -6.72
C PHE A 195 -19.59 -34.48 -6.54
N PRO A 196 -19.91 -35.23 -7.62
CA PRO A 196 -20.10 -36.66 -7.48
C PRO A 196 -18.73 -37.27 -7.11
N GLN A 197 -18.58 -37.65 -5.85
CA GLN A 197 -17.63 -38.69 -5.49
C GLN A 197 -18.14 -39.96 -6.17
N HIS A 198 -17.46 -40.39 -7.25
CA HIS A 198 -17.23 -41.77 -7.71
C HIS A 198 -17.04 -41.79 -9.24
N PRO A 199 -15.80 -41.94 -9.75
CA PRO A 199 -15.54 -42.26 -11.15
C PRO A 199 -15.66 -43.79 -11.30
N GLY A 200 -16.81 -44.31 -11.71
CA GLY A 200 -16.88 -45.77 -11.89
C GLY A 200 -18.18 -46.44 -12.35
N ALA A 201 -19.29 -45.72 -12.55
CA ALA A 201 -20.59 -46.41 -12.71
C ALA A 201 -21.41 -46.10 -13.98
N ALA A 202 -20.84 -45.49 -15.03
CA ALA A 202 -21.61 -45.22 -16.26
C ALA A 202 -20.89 -45.50 -17.59
N LEU A 203 -19.82 -46.30 -17.57
CA LEU A 203 -19.24 -46.89 -18.77
C LEU A 203 -19.21 -48.41 -18.62
N HIS A 204 -20.36 -49.07 -18.59
CA HIS A 204 -20.47 -50.51 -18.82
C HIS A 204 -21.79 -50.83 -19.51
N ASN A 205 -21.73 -50.87 -20.83
CA ASN A 205 -22.52 -51.80 -21.62
C ASN A 205 -21.52 -52.45 -22.58
N PRO A 206 -21.07 -53.67 -22.25
CA PRO A 206 -21.57 -54.86 -22.93
C PRO A 206 -21.83 -55.99 -21.88
N GLN A 207 -22.54 -57.09 -22.10
CA GLN A 207 -22.57 -57.94 -23.27
C GLN A 207 -23.62 -59.04 -23.06
N THR A 208 -24.23 -59.47 -24.15
CA THR A 208 -24.89 -60.76 -24.31
C THR A 208 -23.87 -61.91 -24.17
N ALA A 209 -24.32 -63.06 -23.65
CA ALA A 209 -23.81 -64.44 -23.83
C ALA A 209 -22.67 -64.99 -22.91
N VAL A 210 -23.06 -65.95 -22.05
CA VAL A 210 -22.56 -67.33 -21.72
C VAL A 210 -21.05 -67.70 -21.81
N PRO A 211 -20.61 -68.83 -21.19
CA PRO A 211 -20.09 -69.01 -19.85
C PRO A 211 -18.56 -69.26 -19.80
N ALA A 212 -18.10 -69.56 -18.57
CA ALA A 212 -16.76 -69.70 -18.02
C ALA A 212 -15.73 -70.65 -18.67
N SER A 213 -14.48 -70.35 -18.31
CA SER A 213 -13.31 -71.24 -18.06
C SER A 213 -12.70 -71.93 -19.29
N THR A 214 -11.44 -71.68 -19.64
CA THR A 214 -10.24 -72.17 -18.92
C THR A 214 -9.02 -71.76 -19.76
N THR A 215 -7.89 -71.37 -19.15
CA THR A 215 -6.59 -71.99 -19.47
C THR A 215 -5.50 -71.59 -18.47
N ALA A 216 -4.85 -72.63 -17.96
CA ALA A 216 -3.61 -72.58 -17.20
C ALA A 216 -2.41 -72.24 -18.11
N ALA A 217 -1.34 -71.82 -17.45
CA ALA A 217 -0.01 -71.56 -17.98
C ALA A 217 0.50 -72.64 -18.97
N HIS A 218 1.27 -72.23 -19.99
CA HIS A 218 2.53 -72.88 -20.40
C HIS A 218 3.40 -71.99 -21.31
N SER A 219 4.70 -72.19 -21.13
CA SER A 219 5.94 -71.54 -21.61
C SER A 219 6.10 -71.20 -23.10
N HIS A 220 6.86 -70.14 -23.43
CA HIS A 220 8.25 -70.23 -23.96
C HIS A 220 8.84 -68.86 -24.41
N ARG A 221 10.17 -68.73 -24.24
CA ARG A 221 11.13 -67.76 -24.81
C ARG A 221 10.84 -67.38 -26.29
N ILE A 222 11.23 -66.22 -26.80
CA ILE A 222 12.60 -65.89 -27.30
C ILE A 222 12.72 -64.35 -27.53
N SER A 223 13.91 -63.80 -27.24
CA SER A 223 14.36 -62.42 -27.47
C SER A 223 14.35 -61.98 -28.95
N PRO A 224 14.23 -60.69 -29.27
CA PRO A 224 14.70 -60.18 -30.56
C PRO A 224 16.15 -59.68 -30.41
N ASP A 225 17.04 -60.21 -31.24
CA ASP A 225 18.34 -59.62 -31.52
C ASP A 225 18.45 -59.29 -33.02
N LEU A 226 19.06 -58.14 -33.26
CA LEU A 226 19.46 -57.38 -34.45
C LEU A 226 19.07 -57.76 -35.91
N GLU A 227 18.71 -56.69 -36.64
CA GLU A 227 19.14 -56.31 -38.00
C GLU A 227 19.13 -57.34 -39.16
N ARG A 228 18.16 -57.19 -40.08
CA ARG A 228 18.34 -56.59 -41.43
C ARG A 228 17.04 -56.59 -42.22
#